data_AF-A0A926BXK2-F1
#
_entry.id   AF-A0A926BXK2-F1
#
_cell.length_a   1.000
_cell.length_b   1.000
_cell.length_c   1.000
_cell.angle_alpha   90.00
_cell.angle_beta   90.00
_cell.angle_gamma   90.00
#
_symmetry.space_group_name_H-M   'P 1'
#
loop_
_entity.id
_entity.type
_entity.pdbx_description
1 polymer ?
#
loop_
_entity_poly.entity_id
_entity_poly.type
_entity_poly.pdbx_seq_one_letter_code
_entity_poly.pdbx_strand_id
1 'polypeptide(L)'
;MKRLIQLLGKPLLIVVSALAMWQLVQTFVLSKTPNMALSTLAERVMLPIAILALVCVVAARHEMNWARPSRRLRRLLPLIKSGERAIEELATVGGPREFGRMIPAIQELLHDLRRQRVELSMLNEEMRQRVAKRTDALERSIGSLRHQATRDALTGLGNRRMLDLSLPQLMETCRTQRTDLCVMVIDVDNFKKLNDTLGHGCGDQLLRDVGQLIRSTVRTTDMSFRMGGDEFV
;
A
#
# COMPACT_ATOMS: atom_id res chain seq x y z
N MET A 1 -33.51 12.25 -6.25
CA MET A 1 -34.96 11.90 -6.31
C MET A 1 -35.31 10.51 -5.75
N LYS A 2 -34.62 9.41 -6.11
CA LYS A 2 -34.96 8.04 -5.62
C LYS A 2 -34.94 7.84 -4.08
N ARG A 3 -34.13 8.61 -3.33
CA ARG A 3 -34.08 8.54 -1.85
C ARG A 3 -35.22 9.28 -1.13
N LEU A 4 -35.86 10.26 -1.77
CA LEU A 4 -37.00 10.99 -1.18
C LEU A 4 -38.26 10.12 -1.22
N ILE A 5 -38.42 9.35 -2.29
CA ILE A 5 -39.53 8.41 -2.50
C ILE A 5 -39.45 7.20 -1.54
N GLN A 6 -38.25 6.71 -1.20
CA GLN A 6 -38.10 5.61 -0.23
C GLN A 6 -38.33 6.01 1.24
N LEU A 7 -38.10 7.28 1.59
CA LEU A 7 -38.30 7.81 2.94
C LEU A 7 -39.76 8.24 3.19
N LEU A 8 -40.44 8.74 2.17
CA LEU A 8 -41.88 9.00 2.22
C LEU A 8 -42.70 7.71 2.07
N GLY A 9 -42.18 6.74 1.30
CA GLY A 9 -42.93 5.55 0.92
C GLY A 9 -43.45 4.71 2.09
N LYS A 10 -42.64 4.43 3.12
CA LYS A 10 -43.07 3.53 4.22
C LYS A 10 -44.13 4.13 5.16
N PRO A 11 -43.97 5.36 5.70
CA PRO A 11 -45.03 5.98 6.49
C PRO A 11 -46.26 6.31 5.65
N LEU A 12 -46.09 6.72 4.38
CA LEU A 12 -47.21 6.92 3.46
C LEU A 12 -47.94 5.60 3.17
N LEU A 13 -47.23 4.48 3.03
CA LEU A 13 -47.86 3.15 2.83
C LEU A 13 -48.67 2.73 4.05
N ILE A 14 -48.19 3.02 5.27
CA ILE A 14 -48.92 2.74 6.53
C ILE A 14 -50.15 3.64 6.63
N VAL A 15 -50.04 4.92 6.28
CA VAL A 15 -51.17 5.85 6.29
C VAL A 15 -52.19 5.46 5.20
N VAL A 16 -51.75 5.13 4.00
CA VAL A 16 -52.61 4.72 2.88
C VAL A 16 -53.27 3.37 3.15
N SER A 17 -52.56 2.40 3.73
CA SER A 17 -53.15 1.13 4.12
C SER A 17 -54.14 1.29 5.28
N ALA A 18 -53.85 2.16 6.24
CA ALA A 18 -54.80 2.53 7.30
C ALA A 18 -56.04 3.25 6.75
N LEU A 19 -55.87 4.18 5.79
CA LEU A 19 -56.98 4.90 5.17
C LEU A 19 -57.85 3.96 4.32
N ALA A 20 -57.22 3.07 3.55
CA ALA A 20 -57.90 2.06 2.75
C ALA A 20 -58.67 1.07 3.65
N MET A 21 -58.07 0.66 4.77
CA MET A 21 -58.71 -0.19 5.77
C MET A 21 -59.88 0.52 6.45
N TRP A 22 -59.72 1.80 6.80
CA TRP A 22 -60.79 2.65 7.32
C TRP A 22 -61.96 2.74 6.33
N GLN A 23 -61.67 2.96 5.05
CA GLN A 23 -62.68 3.10 4.00
C GLN A 23 -63.40 1.77 3.69
N LEU A 24 -62.68 0.64 3.76
CA LEU A 24 -63.25 -0.71 3.69
C LEU A 24 -64.16 -1.02 4.90
N VAL A 25 -63.74 -0.65 6.11
CA VAL A 25 -64.55 -0.84 7.32
C VAL A 25 -65.79 0.04 7.27
N GLN A 26 -65.66 1.29 6.84
CA GLN A 26 -66.78 2.23 6.73
C GLN A 26 -67.82 1.76 5.69
N THR A 27 -67.37 1.32 4.50
CA THR A 27 -68.26 0.81 3.45
C THR A 27 -68.93 -0.51 3.84
N PHE A 28 -68.23 -1.40 4.54
CA PHE A 28 -68.81 -2.66 5.03
C PHE A 28 -69.83 -2.45 6.16
N VAL A 29 -69.58 -1.51 7.09
CA VAL A 29 -70.47 -1.22 8.21
C VAL A 29 -71.72 -0.46 7.77
N LEU A 30 -71.58 0.52 6.86
CA LEU A 30 -72.70 1.32 6.35
C LEU A 30 -73.60 0.54 5.37
N SER A 31 -73.05 -0.42 4.61
CA SER A 31 -73.81 -1.16 3.60
C SER A 31 -74.75 -2.24 4.16
N LYS A 32 -74.57 -2.70 5.40
CA LYS A 32 -75.33 -3.84 5.94
C LYS A 32 -76.48 -3.53 6.90
N THR A 33 -76.67 -2.30 7.40
CA THR A 33 -77.65 -2.06 8.48
C THR A 33 -78.17 -0.62 8.54
N PRO A 34 -79.32 -0.30 7.91
CA PRO A 34 -79.89 1.06 7.94
C PRO A 34 -80.61 1.45 9.25
N ASN A 35 -80.85 0.52 10.20
CA ASN A 35 -81.55 0.77 11.47
C ASN A 35 -80.82 0.13 12.68
N MET A 36 -79.60 0.54 13.00
CA MET A 36 -78.85 0.07 14.18
C MET A 36 -78.83 1.10 15.32
N ALA A 37 -78.93 0.63 16.56
CA ALA A 37 -78.85 1.45 17.76
C ALA A 37 -77.46 2.10 17.93
N LEU A 38 -77.41 3.36 18.38
CA LEU A 38 -76.20 4.19 18.56
C LEU A 38 -75.04 3.48 19.30
N SER A 39 -75.34 2.61 20.27
CA SER A 39 -74.34 1.86 21.04
C SER A 39 -73.49 0.90 20.18
N THR A 40 -74.12 0.21 19.23
CA THR A 40 -73.43 -0.76 18.35
C THR A 40 -72.60 -0.10 17.24
N LEU A 41 -72.94 1.14 16.90
CA LEU A 41 -72.18 1.96 15.95
C LEU A 41 -70.91 2.52 16.60
N ALA A 42 -70.97 2.87 17.88
CA ALA A 42 -69.81 3.29 18.67
C ALA A 42 -68.75 2.19 18.76
N GLU A 43 -69.12 0.94 19.06
CA GLU A 43 -68.16 -0.17 19.18
C GLU A 43 -67.45 -0.49 17.85
N ARG A 44 -68.19 -0.51 16.73
CA ARG A 44 -67.64 -0.83 15.40
C ARG A 44 -66.73 0.26 14.83
N VAL A 45 -66.87 1.50 15.29
CA VAL A 45 -66.04 2.64 14.86
C VAL A 45 -64.86 2.88 15.82
N MET A 46 -65.04 2.67 17.12
CA MET A 46 -63.99 2.94 18.11
C MET A 46 -62.85 1.92 18.07
N LEU A 47 -63.14 0.64 17.82
CA LEU A 47 -62.11 -0.41 17.73
C LEU A 47 -61.06 -0.16 16.63
N PRO A 48 -61.45 0.13 15.36
CA PRO A 48 -60.47 0.43 14.31
C PRO A 48 -59.68 1.73 14.57
N ILE A 49 -60.30 2.75 15.19
CA ILE A 49 -59.59 3.98 15.59
C ILE A 49 -58.53 3.66 16.66
N ALA A 50 -58.87 2.84 17.67
CA ALA A 50 -57.94 2.44 18.71
C ALA A 50 -56.77 1.61 18.16
N ILE A 51 -57.04 0.69 17.22
CA ILE A 51 -56.00 -0.08 16.52
C ILE A 51 -55.09 0.84 15.72
N LEU A 52 -55.66 1.79 14.96
CA LEU A 52 -54.88 2.75 14.18
C LEU A 52 -54.00 3.63 15.08
N ALA A 53 -54.54 4.12 16.19
CA ALA A 53 -53.78 4.89 17.17
C ALA A 53 -52.62 4.06 17.75
N LEU A 54 -52.86 2.78 18.09
CA LEU A 54 -51.83 1.87 18.59
C LEU A 54 -50.73 1.64 17.55
N VAL A 55 -51.10 1.39 16.29
CA VAL A 55 -50.14 1.21 15.18
C VAL A 55 -49.31 2.49 15.00
N CYS A 56 -49.92 3.68 15.04
CA CYS A 56 -49.21 4.95 14.96
C CYS A 56 -48.23 5.13 16.13
N VAL A 57 -48.62 4.79 17.35
CA VAL A 57 -47.74 4.85 18.54
C VAL A 57 -46.56 3.88 18.40
N VAL A 58 -46.82 2.64 17.96
CA VAL A 58 -45.77 1.63 17.74
C VAL A 58 -44.82 2.08 16.63
N ALA A 59 -45.35 2.59 15.51
CA ALA A 59 -44.55 3.11 14.41
C ALA A 59 -43.70 4.31 14.84
N ALA A 60 -44.28 5.25 15.59
CA ALA A 60 -43.55 6.40 16.13
C ALA A 60 -42.44 5.99 17.11
N ARG A 61 -42.72 5.02 18.00
CA ARG A 61 -41.71 4.44 18.89
C ARG A 61 -40.59 3.74 18.13
N HIS A 62 -40.93 2.94 17.11
CA HIS A 62 -39.94 2.28 16.27
C HIS A 62 -39.07 3.29 15.51
N GLU A 63 -39.68 4.35 14.96
CA GLU A 63 -38.97 5.41 14.25
C GLU A 63 -38.00 6.17 15.18
N MET A 64 -38.43 6.49 16.40
CA MET A 64 -37.63 7.19 17.40
C MET A 64 -36.48 6.33 17.94
N ASN A 65 -36.76 5.07 18.25
CA ASN A 65 -35.81 4.20 18.93
C ASN A 65 -34.82 3.52 17.97
N TRP A 66 -35.21 3.22 16.72
CA TRP A 66 -34.36 2.41 15.83
C TRP A 66 -34.00 3.14 14.53
N ALA A 67 -34.98 3.71 13.84
CA ALA A 67 -34.76 4.27 12.50
C ALA A 67 -33.96 5.58 12.53
N ARG A 68 -34.18 6.45 13.53
CA ARG A 68 -33.41 7.70 13.68
C ARG A 68 -31.95 7.44 14.12
N PRO A 69 -31.67 6.68 15.20
CA PRO A 69 -30.30 6.37 15.62
C PRO A 69 -29.47 5.68 14.52
N SER A 70 -30.02 4.66 13.87
CA SER A 70 -29.31 3.94 12.79
C SER A 70 -28.94 4.82 11.60
N ARG A 71 -29.82 5.75 11.20
CA ARG A 71 -29.52 6.74 10.15
C ARG A 71 -28.45 7.73 10.58
N ARG A 72 -28.44 8.18 11.83
CA ARG A 72 -27.38 9.05 12.38
C ARG A 72 -26.04 8.32 12.39
N LEU A 73 -26.01 7.10 12.92
CA LEU A 73 -24.80 6.26 12.95
C LEU A 73 -24.21 6.06 11.55
N ARG A 74 -25.05 5.71 10.57
CA ARG A 74 -24.62 5.52 9.17
C ARG A 74 -24.00 6.77 8.55
N ARG A 75 -24.39 7.97 9.00
CA ARG A 75 -23.80 9.24 8.55
C ARG A 75 -22.52 9.59 9.31
N LEU A 76 -22.44 9.29 10.61
CA LEU A 76 -21.30 9.64 11.45
C LEU A 76 -20.10 8.69 11.30
N LEU A 77 -20.34 7.38 11.19
CA LEU A 77 -19.27 6.39 11.06
C LEU A 77 -18.23 6.68 9.96
N PRO A 78 -18.61 7.03 8.70
CA PRO A 78 -17.62 7.34 7.68
C PRO A 78 -16.79 8.59 8.02
N LEU A 79 -17.40 9.61 8.63
CA LEU A 79 -16.73 10.87 9.03
C LEU A 79 -15.75 10.63 10.19
N ILE A 80 -16.11 9.74 11.12
CA ILE A 80 -15.22 9.32 12.20
C ILE A 80 -14.06 8.49 11.64
N LYS A 81 -14.34 7.60 10.66
CA LYS A 81 -13.32 6.80 9.97
C LYS A 81 -12.35 7.65 9.15
N SER A 82 -12.82 8.74 8.52
CA SER A 82 -11.95 9.69 7.83
C SER A 82 -11.20 10.63 8.79
N GLY A 83 -11.58 10.68 10.06
CA GLY A 83 -10.98 11.54 11.07
C GLY A 83 -11.51 12.97 11.08
N GLU A 84 -12.54 13.27 10.27
CA GLU A 84 -13.22 14.58 10.22
C GLU A 84 -14.08 14.85 11.46
N ARG A 85 -14.48 13.79 12.17
CA ARG A 85 -15.27 13.87 13.41
C ARG A 85 -14.66 13.07 14.54
N ALA A 86 -14.94 13.52 15.75
CA ALA A 86 -14.45 12.89 16.97
C ALA A 86 -15.22 11.58 17.25
N ILE A 87 -14.56 10.57 17.81
CA ILE A 87 -15.17 9.27 18.13
C ILE A 87 -16.23 9.45 19.23
N GLU A 88 -16.03 10.44 20.09
CA GLU A 88 -16.89 10.88 21.17
C GLU A 88 -18.29 11.28 20.68
N GLU A 89 -18.42 11.74 19.42
CA GLU A 89 -19.71 12.10 18.82
C GLU A 89 -20.67 10.92 18.67
N LEU A 90 -20.18 9.67 18.73
CA LEU A 90 -21.04 8.47 18.77
C LEU A 90 -22.01 8.48 19.97
N ALA A 91 -21.64 9.13 21.08
CA ALA A 91 -22.51 9.29 22.24
C ALA A 91 -23.79 10.09 21.92
N THR A 92 -23.75 10.95 20.90
CA THR A 92 -24.87 11.83 20.51
C THR A 92 -25.92 11.13 19.63
N VAL A 93 -25.66 9.91 19.17
CA VAL A 93 -26.57 9.15 18.29
C VAL A 93 -27.93 8.90 18.98
N GLY A 94 -27.91 8.70 20.30
CA GLY A 94 -29.09 8.38 21.12
C GLY A 94 -29.67 7.00 20.80
N GLY A 95 -30.83 6.68 21.37
CA GLY A 95 -31.53 5.42 21.13
C GLY A 95 -31.96 4.71 22.42
N PRO A 96 -32.49 3.48 22.30
CA PRO A 96 -32.87 2.64 23.43
C PRO A 96 -31.65 2.33 24.33
N ARG A 97 -31.91 1.97 25.59
CA ARG A 97 -30.88 1.79 26.62
C ARG A 97 -29.81 0.77 26.21
N GLU A 98 -30.22 -0.27 25.50
CA GLU A 98 -29.32 -1.32 24.98
C GLU A 98 -28.35 -0.74 23.95
N PHE A 99 -28.82 0.13 23.07
CA PHE A 99 -27.98 0.78 22.05
C PHE A 99 -26.98 1.74 22.70
N GLY A 100 -27.43 2.52 23.70
CA GLY A 100 -26.57 3.42 24.47
C GLY A 100 -25.43 2.68 25.20
N ARG A 101 -25.68 1.46 25.70
CA ARG A 101 -24.66 0.62 26.37
C ARG A 101 -23.56 0.10 25.43
N MET A 102 -23.85 0.00 24.13
CA MET A 102 -22.86 -0.45 23.14
C MET A 102 -21.94 0.68 22.67
N ILE A 103 -22.38 1.94 22.79
CA ILE A 103 -21.59 3.09 22.31
C ILE A 103 -20.18 3.13 22.93
N PRO A 104 -19.99 3.01 24.26
CA PRO A 104 -18.65 3.03 24.85
C PRO A 104 -17.74 1.92 24.30
N ALA A 105 -18.25 0.70 24.12
CA ALA A 105 -17.48 -0.41 23.56
C ALA A 105 -17.09 -0.16 22.08
N ILE A 106 -17.97 0.46 21.29
CA ILE A 106 -17.66 0.87 19.91
C ILE A 106 -16.60 1.98 19.92
N GLN A 107 -16.68 2.93 20.85
CA GLN A 107 -15.70 4.00 20.97
C GLN A 107 -14.32 3.46 21.32
N GLU A 108 -14.25 2.58 22.32
CA GLU A 108 -13.01 1.89 22.74
C GLU A 108 -12.36 1.15 21.56
N LEU A 109 -13.14 0.33 20.84
CA LEU A 109 -12.66 -0.37 19.65
C LEU A 109 -12.13 0.59 18.56
N LEU A 110 -12.81 1.72 18.34
CA LEU A 110 -12.37 2.71 17.35
C LEU A 110 -11.08 3.43 17.79
N HIS A 111 -10.91 3.69 19.08
CA HIS A 111 -9.66 4.23 19.61
C HIS A 111 -8.51 3.23 19.44
N ASP A 112 -8.73 1.96 19.77
CA ASP A 112 -7.74 0.90 19.58
C ASP A 112 -7.34 0.72 18.12
N LEU A 113 -8.31 0.69 17.20
CA LEU A 113 -8.04 0.63 15.76
C LEU A 113 -7.22 1.83 15.29
N ARG A 114 -7.50 3.03 15.81
CA ARG A 114 -6.73 4.24 15.46
C ARG A 114 -5.30 4.14 15.98
N ARG A 115 -5.12 3.68 17.23
CA ARG A 115 -3.80 3.49 17.86
C ARG A 115 -2.96 2.48 17.07
N GLN A 116 -3.52 1.30 16.76
CA GLN A 116 -2.84 0.28 15.97
C GLN A 116 -2.46 0.78 14.58
N ARG A 117 -3.32 1.56 13.93
CA ARG A 117 -3.01 2.12 12.60
C ARG A 117 -1.84 3.09 12.63
N VAL A 118 -1.75 3.93 13.67
CA VAL A 118 -0.60 4.84 13.87
C VAL A 118 0.67 4.02 14.16
N GLU A 119 0.61 3.03 15.04
CA GLU A 119 1.74 2.16 15.36
C GLU A 119 2.27 1.40 14.13
N LEU A 120 1.38 0.77 13.36
CA LEU A 120 1.73 0.11 12.10
C LEU A 120 2.38 1.08 11.10
N SER A 121 1.90 2.32 11.03
CA SER A 121 2.48 3.32 10.13
C SER A 121 3.90 3.72 10.54
N MET A 122 4.17 3.86 11.84
CA MET A 122 5.50 4.17 12.37
C MET A 122 6.46 3.01 12.15
N LEU A 123 6.04 1.77 12.44
CA LEU A 123 6.86 0.58 12.23
C LEU A 123 7.19 0.36 10.75
N ASN A 124 6.23 0.59 9.85
CA ASN A 124 6.45 0.45 8.42
C ASN A 124 7.45 1.51 7.90
N GLU A 125 7.35 2.75 8.39
CA GLU A 125 8.31 3.79 8.05
C GLU A 125 9.72 3.46 8.57
N GLU A 126 9.84 2.96 9.79
CA GLU A 126 11.12 2.50 10.33
C GLU A 126 11.72 1.35 9.49
N MET A 127 10.90 0.37 9.13
CA MET A 127 11.32 -0.76 8.28
C MET A 127 11.78 -0.27 6.91
N ARG A 128 11.06 0.68 6.29
CA ARG A 128 11.47 1.29 5.02
C ARG A 128 12.84 1.96 5.13
N GLN A 129 13.07 2.72 6.19
CA GLN A 129 14.36 3.38 6.43
C GLN A 129 15.49 2.36 6.65
N ARG A 130 15.23 1.28 7.40
CA ARG A 130 16.21 0.20 7.61
C ARG A 130 16.55 -0.51 6.29
N VAL A 131 15.56 -0.79 5.45
CA VAL A 131 15.78 -1.39 4.13
C VAL A 131 16.60 -0.46 3.25
N ALA A 132 16.22 0.82 3.12
CA ALA A 132 16.97 1.79 2.30
C ALA A 132 18.45 1.88 2.71
N LYS A 133 18.72 2.03 4.03
CA LYS A 133 20.10 2.06 4.54
C LYS A 133 20.90 0.80 4.23
N ARG A 134 20.27 -0.38 4.31
CA ARG A 134 20.93 -1.65 4.01
C ARG A 134 21.21 -1.80 2.52
N THR A 135 20.29 -1.40 1.66
CA THR A 135 20.47 -1.42 0.22
C THR A 135 21.63 -0.52 -0.19
N ASP A 136 21.68 0.72 0.29
CA ASP A 136 22.78 1.65 0.01
C ASP A 136 24.14 1.09 0.46
N ALA A 137 24.20 0.50 1.65
CA ALA A 137 25.43 -0.10 2.17
C ALA A 137 25.87 -1.30 1.31
N LEU A 138 24.93 -2.15 0.90
CA LEU A 138 25.19 -3.29 0.05
C LEU A 138 25.69 -2.86 -1.33
N GLU A 139 25.08 -1.84 -1.94
CA GLU A 139 25.51 -1.29 -3.22
C GLU A 139 26.93 -0.74 -3.16
N ARG A 140 27.29 -0.02 -2.08
CA ARG A 140 28.67 0.45 -1.88
C ARG A 140 29.65 -0.71 -1.71
N SER A 141 29.31 -1.73 -0.93
CA SER A 141 30.14 -2.93 -0.78
C SER A 141 30.32 -3.67 -2.11
N ILE A 142 29.25 -3.83 -2.90
CA ILE A 142 29.32 -4.43 -4.23
C ILE A 142 30.19 -3.58 -5.16
N GLY A 143 30.06 -2.26 -5.12
CA GLY A 143 30.90 -1.34 -5.89
C GLY A 143 32.39 -1.48 -5.55
N SER A 144 32.71 -1.51 -4.25
CA SER A 144 34.09 -1.69 -3.77
C SER A 144 34.65 -3.06 -4.15
N LEU A 145 33.87 -4.13 -3.98
CA LEU A 145 34.27 -5.49 -4.35
C LEU A 145 34.47 -5.61 -5.85
N ARG A 146 33.62 -4.98 -6.68
CA ARG A 146 33.81 -4.92 -8.14
C ARG A 146 35.11 -4.21 -8.50
N HIS A 147 35.42 -3.08 -7.86
CA HIS A 147 36.65 -2.33 -8.12
C HIS A 147 37.91 -3.13 -7.74
N GLN A 148 37.89 -3.83 -6.60
CA GLN A 148 38.98 -4.72 -6.19
C GLN A 148 39.08 -5.95 -7.11
N ALA A 149 37.97 -6.41 -7.67
CA ALA A 149 37.91 -7.59 -8.53
C ALA A 149 38.34 -7.35 -9.98
N THR A 150 38.61 -6.11 -10.41
CA THR A 150 38.97 -5.75 -11.79
C THR A 150 40.41 -5.26 -11.96
N ARG A 151 41.18 -5.12 -10.88
CA ARG A 151 42.59 -4.73 -10.95
C ARG A 151 43.51 -5.90 -10.61
N ASP A 152 44.68 -5.94 -11.22
CA ASP A 152 45.76 -6.84 -10.83
C ASP A 152 46.45 -6.30 -9.58
N ALA A 153 46.54 -7.12 -8.53
CA ALA A 153 47.04 -6.67 -7.23
C ALA A 153 48.55 -6.36 -7.22
N LEU A 154 49.32 -6.96 -8.14
CA LEU A 154 50.77 -6.78 -8.19
C LEU A 154 51.13 -5.50 -8.95
N THR A 155 50.54 -5.31 -10.13
CA THR A 155 50.92 -4.25 -11.09
C THR A 155 49.99 -3.03 -11.07
N GLY A 156 48.78 -3.17 -10.54
CA GLY A 156 47.75 -2.14 -10.55
C GLY A 156 47.10 -1.89 -11.92
N LEU A 157 47.46 -2.67 -12.95
CA LEU A 157 46.78 -2.66 -14.25
C LEU A 157 45.39 -3.30 -14.15
N GLY A 158 44.59 -3.22 -15.22
CA GLY A 158 43.38 -4.04 -15.29
C GLY A 158 43.74 -5.52 -15.21
N ASN A 159 42.93 -6.36 -14.55
CA ASN A 159 43.14 -7.80 -14.62
C ASN A 159 42.38 -8.39 -15.81
N ARG A 160 42.58 -9.69 -16.05
CA ARG A 160 41.85 -10.45 -17.08
C ARG A 160 40.34 -10.23 -17.06
N ARG A 161 39.72 -10.18 -15.88
CA ARG A 161 38.27 -9.94 -15.75
C ARG A 161 37.88 -8.56 -16.28
N MET A 162 38.71 -7.54 -16.06
CA MET A 162 38.46 -6.21 -16.61
C MET A 162 38.62 -6.18 -18.12
N LEU A 163 39.60 -6.90 -18.68
CA LEU A 163 39.71 -7.05 -20.13
C LEU A 163 38.45 -7.70 -20.72
N ASP A 164 37.99 -8.80 -20.14
CA ASP A 164 36.78 -9.53 -20.60
C ASP A 164 35.53 -8.63 -20.58
N LEU A 165 35.45 -7.70 -19.63
CA LEU A 165 34.35 -6.73 -19.52
C LEU A 165 34.51 -5.54 -20.48
N SER A 166 35.73 -5.05 -20.67
CA SER A 166 36.01 -3.81 -21.42
C SER A 166 36.15 -4.04 -22.92
N LEU A 167 36.71 -5.17 -23.35
CA LEU A 167 36.97 -5.46 -24.77
C LEU A 167 35.68 -5.45 -25.62
N PRO A 168 34.56 -6.08 -25.22
CA PRO A 168 33.31 -6.01 -25.98
C PRO A 168 32.77 -4.57 -26.09
N GLN A 169 32.93 -3.76 -25.04
CA GLN A 169 32.48 -2.37 -25.02
C GLN A 169 33.33 -1.49 -25.95
N LEU A 170 34.65 -1.71 -25.97
CA LEU A 170 35.56 -1.04 -26.89
C LEU A 170 35.26 -1.41 -28.33
N MET A 171 35.04 -2.69 -28.62
CA MET A 171 34.65 -3.16 -29.96
C MET A 171 33.37 -2.48 -30.45
N GLU A 172 32.34 -2.39 -29.59
CA GLU A 172 31.08 -1.73 -29.93
C GLU A 172 31.26 -0.21 -30.16
N THR A 173 32.09 0.42 -29.32
CA THR A 173 32.40 1.85 -29.42
C THR A 173 33.11 2.15 -30.74
N CYS A 174 34.16 1.40 -31.06
CA CYS A 174 34.91 1.53 -32.32
C CYS A 174 34.02 1.26 -33.53
N ARG A 175 33.13 0.26 -33.46
CA ARG A 175 32.14 -0.03 -34.51
C ARG A 175 31.19 1.14 -34.75
N THR A 176 30.70 1.75 -33.67
CA THR A 176 29.78 2.90 -33.73
C THR A 176 30.47 4.15 -34.28
N GLN A 177 31.71 4.39 -33.86
CA GLN A 177 32.51 5.56 -34.26
C GLN A 177 33.22 5.36 -35.61
N ARG A 178 33.17 4.15 -36.19
CA ARG A 178 33.90 3.76 -37.41
C ARG A 178 35.40 4.03 -37.30
N THR A 179 35.98 3.70 -36.15
CA THR A 179 37.41 3.80 -35.87
C THR A 179 38.02 2.41 -35.73
N ASP A 180 39.31 2.28 -36.02
CA ASP A 180 40.03 1.02 -35.80
C ASP A 180 40.31 0.77 -34.31
N LEU A 181 40.26 -0.51 -33.91
CA LEU A 181 40.68 -0.99 -32.61
C LEU A 181 41.97 -1.81 -32.77
N CYS A 182 43.03 -1.42 -32.07
CA CYS A 182 44.27 -2.19 -32.00
C CYS A 182 44.36 -2.90 -30.64
N VAL A 183 44.78 -4.16 -30.64
CA VAL A 183 45.06 -4.94 -29.43
C VAL A 183 46.49 -5.47 -29.56
N MET A 184 47.30 -5.25 -28.53
CA MET A 184 48.67 -5.73 -28.47
C MET A 184 48.77 -6.73 -27.32
N VAL A 185 49.39 -7.89 -27.56
CA VAL A 185 49.65 -8.88 -26.51
C VAL A 185 51.15 -8.92 -26.31
N ILE A 186 51.58 -8.86 -25.05
CA ILE A 186 52.99 -8.77 -24.64
C ILE A 186 53.26 -9.91 -23.67
N ASP A 187 54.35 -10.64 -23.91
CA ASP A 187 54.86 -11.68 -23.01
C ASP A 187 56.29 -11.33 -22.58
N VAL A 188 56.65 -11.62 -21.33
CA VAL A 188 57.99 -11.31 -20.81
C VAL A 188 58.93 -12.48 -21.07
N ASP A 189 59.84 -12.30 -22.03
CA ASP A 189 60.82 -13.32 -22.40
C ASP A 189 61.63 -13.84 -21.20
N ASN A 190 61.74 -15.17 -21.11
CA ASN A 190 62.54 -15.87 -20.09
C ASN A 190 62.15 -15.59 -18.62
N PHE A 191 60.92 -15.15 -18.35
CA PHE A 191 60.47 -14.83 -16.99
C PHE A 191 60.64 -16.00 -16.00
N LYS A 192 60.28 -17.22 -16.41
CA LYS A 192 60.46 -18.43 -15.59
C LYS A 192 61.92 -18.64 -15.16
N LYS A 193 62.87 -18.47 -16.09
CA LYS A 193 64.30 -18.62 -15.82
C LYS A 193 64.80 -17.59 -14.81
N LEU A 194 64.28 -16.36 -14.88
CA LEU A 194 64.58 -15.31 -13.90
C LEU A 194 64.05 -15.70 -12.51
N ASN A 195 62.81 -16.17 -12.40
CA ASN A 195 62.24 -16.63 -11.13
C ASN A 195 63.02 -17.81 -10.54
N ASP A 196 63.43 -18.77 -11.37
CA ASP A 196 64.19 -19.94 -10.94
C ASP A 196 65.61 -19.55 -10.44
N THR A 197 66.19 -18.47 -10.98
CA THR A 197 67.56 -18.02 -10.66
C THR A 197 67.60 -17.02 -9.50
N LEU A 198 66.67 -16.06 -9.46
CA LEU A 198 66.69 -14.89 -8.56
C LEU A 198 65.53 -14.89 -7.56
N GLY A 199 64.63 -15.87 -7.64
CA GLY A 199 63.46 -15.99 -6.78
C GLY A 199 62.28 -15.12 -7.22
N HIS A 200 61.10 -15.50 -6.71
CA HIS A 200 59.81 -14.90 -7.08
C HIS A 200 59.71 -13.41 -6.73
N GLY A 201 60.38 -12.95 -5.67
CA GLY A 201 60.39 -11.53 -5.31
C GLY A 201 61.04 -10.63 -6.37
N CYS A 202 62.06 -11.14 -7.06
CA CYS A 202 62.69 -10.42 -8.17
C CYS A 202 61.77 -10.39 -9.40
N GLY A 203 61.10 -11.50 -9.72
CA GLY A 203 60.10 -11.54 -10.78
C GLY A 203 58.91 -10.63 -10.49
N ASP A 204 58.41 -10.60 -9.27
CA ASP A 204 57.34 -9.70 -8.85
C ASP A 204 57.72 -8.23 -9.06
N GLN A 205 58.96 -7.86 -8.75
CA GLN A 205 59.46 -6.52 -8.98
C GLN A 205 59.57 -6.21 -10.48
N LEU A 206 60.10 -7.13 -11.28
CA LEU A 206 60.15 -6.98 -12.74
C LEU A 206 58.75 -6.75 -13.32
N LEU A 207 57.74 -7.51 -12.88
CA LEU A 207 56.36 -7.34 -13.35
C LEU A 207 55.76 -5.99 -12.94
N ARG A 208 56.08 -5.48 -11.75
CA ARG A 208 55.70 -4.10 -11.34
C ARG A 208 56.32 -3.07 -12.27
N ASP A 209 57.60 -3.20 -12.57
CA ASP A 209 58.34 -2.27 -13.41
C ASP A 209 57.81 -2.29 -14.85
N VAL A 210 57.53 -3.48 -15.40
CA VAL A 210 56.88 -3.65 -16.71
C VAL A 210 55.49 -3.01 -16.73
N GLY A 211 54.68 -3.27 -15.70
CA GLY A 211 53.34 -2.68 -15.60
C GLY A 211 53.36 -1.15 -15.53
N GLN A 212 54.32 -0.58 -14.79
CA GLN A 212 54.53 0.86 -14.73
C GLN A 212 55.01 1.43 -16.06
N LEU A 213 55.93 0.74 -16.75
CA LEU A 213 56.43 1.12 -18.06
C LEU A 213 55.29 1.18 -19.09
N ILE A 214 54.49 0.12 -19.20
CA ILE A 214 53.31 0.07 -20.08
C ILE A 214 52.40 1.26 -19.79
N ARG A 215 52.01 1.47 -18.53
CA ARG A 215 51.11 2.54 -18.12
C ARG A 215 51.65 3.94 -18.45
N SER A 216 52.97 4.14 -18.40
CA SER A 216 53.60 5.42 -18.72
C SER A 216 53.76 5.68 -20.23
N THR A 217 53.67 4.63 -21.05
CA THR A 217 53.91 4.69 -22.50
C THR A 217 52.61 4.82 -23.30
N VAL A 218 51.52 4.22 -22.80
CA VAL A 218 50.21 4.27 -23.45
C VAL A 218 49.51 5.61 -23.25
N ARG A 219 48.58 5.97 -24.14
CA ARG A 219 47.83 7.23 -24.06
C ARG A 219 46.80 7.16 -22.92
N THR A 220 46.32 8.31 -22.48
CA THR A 220 45.27 8.42 -21.44
C THR A 220 43.96 7.69 -21.81
N THR A 221 43.68 7.55 -23.10
CA THR A 221 42.49 6.87 -23.62
C THR A 221 42.66 5.35 -23.71
N ASP A 222 43.90 4.86 -23.65
CA ASP A 222 44.21 3.46 -23.86
C ASP A 222 44.03 2.69 -22.54
N MET A 223 43.75 1.39 -22.66
CA MET A 223 43.58 0.50 -21.52
C MET A 223 44.70 -0.53 -21.52
N SER A 224 45.24 -0.84 -20.35
CA SER A 224 46.29 -1.83 -20.16
C SER A 224 45.92 -2.83 -19.06
N PHE A 225 46.25 -4.09 -19.30
CA PHE A 225 45.83 -5.23 -18.52
C PHE A 225 46.98 -6.21 -18.28
N ARG A 226 46.93 -6.93 -17.18
CA ARG A 226 47.72 -8.14 -16.94
C ARG A 226 46.77 -9.34 -16.94
N MET A 227 47.00 -10.27 -17.87
CA MET A 227 46.17 -11.46 -18.06
C MET A 227 46.44 -12.52 -16.98
N GLY A 228 47.70 -12.61 -16.54
CA GLY A 228 48.18 -13.54 -15.53
C GLY A 228 49.63 -13.91 -15.81
N GLY A 229 50.39 -14.31 -14.77
CA GLY A 229 51.81 -14.62 -14.95
C GLY A 229 52.60 -13.42 -15.48
N ASP A 230 53.21 -13.60 -16.63
CA ASP A 230 54.04 -12.67 -17.41
C ASP A 230 53.32 -12.03 -18.61
N GLU A 231 52.03 -12.32 -18.83
CA GLU A 231 51.27 -11.85 -19.98
C GLU A 231 50.54 -10.51 -19.72
N PHE A 232 50.70 -9.57 -20.63
CA PHE A 232 50.06 -8.25 -20.65
C PHE A 232 49.31 -7.99 -21.96
N VAL A 233 48.28 -7.13 -21.89
CA VAL A 233 47.45 -6.68 -23.02
C VAL A 233 47.23 -5.18 -22.96
#